data_AF-A0A0C2GDA5-F1
#
_entry.id   AF-A0A0C2GDA5-F1
#
_cell.length_a   1.000
_cell.length_b   1.000
_cell.length_c   1.000
_cell.angle_alpha   90.00
_cell.angle_beta   90.00
_cell.angle_gamma   90.00
#
_symmetry.space_group_name_H-M   'P 1'
#
loop_
_entity.id
_entity.type
_entity.pdbx_description
1 polymer ?
#
loop_
_entity_poly.entity_id
_entity_poly.type
_entity_poly.pdbx_seq_one_letter_code
_entity_poly.pdbx_strand_id
1 'polypeptide(L)'
;MIDLLNGTTWQQSGVFPRVSLCDFDVRVMGNVQEHTVQCVLVINIFNEKIFIFLWFWYLMLMVFTLGSFLYWLFVAIVPYPNRRFIKRHLEISEMPFDPIESDKDVRRFIDCYLKSDGVFVIRMLTLQSGQFGGKPIECLVPDMFSSSWEQYAENYCWAQDTYYVPMGETVAGLADAERRQRRISYYQVILTHLLIGYEYSLIVFLV
;
A
#
# COMPACT_ATOMS: atom_id res chain seq x y z
N MET A 1 -15.09 17.86 -20.74
CA MET A 1 -15.85 16.62 -20.52
C MET A 1 -17.35 16.88 -20.36
N ILE A 2 -17.75 17.94 -19.65
CA ILE A 2 -19.16 18.39 -19.59
C ILE A 2 -19.74 18.63 -21.00
N ASP A 3 -18.97 19.25 -21.89
CA ASP A 3 -19.35 19.44 -23.31
C ASP A 3 -19.54 18.13 -24.09
N LEU A 4 -18.72 17.11 -23.80
CA LEU A 4 -18.83 15.77 -24.38
C LEU A 4 -20.03 14.99 -23.81
N LEU A 5 -20.34 15.16 -22.52
CA LEU A 5 -21.51 14.56 -21.84
C LEU A 5 -22.83 15.23 -22.27
N ASN A 6 -22.80 16.52 -22.57
CA ASN A 6 -23.93 17.28 -23.10
C ASN A 6 -24.15 17.06 -24.61
N GLY A 7 -23.38 16.16 -25.24
CA GLY A 7 -23.54 15.82 -26.66
C GLY A 7 -23.15 16.94 -27.63
N THR A 8 -22.43 17.96 -27.16
CA THR A 8 -21.95 19.02 -28.06
C THR A 8 -20.87 18.44 -28.97
N THR A 9 -21.02 18.66 -30.28
CA THR A 9 -20.12 18.10 -31.28
C THR A 9 -18.87 18.97 -31.44
N TRP A 10 -17.76 18.36 -31.86
CA TRP A 10 -16.47 19.03 -32.12
C TRP A 10 -16.58 20.21 -33.11
N GLN A 11 -17.66 20.27 -33.91
CA GLN A 11 -17.96 21.37 -34.83
C GLN A 11 -18.35 22.67 -34.11
N GLN A 12 -18.86 22.59 -32.88
CA GLN A 12 -19.30 23.75 -32.10
C GLN A 12 -18.32 24.14 -30.99
N SER A 13 -17.61 23.20 -30.37
CA SER A 13 -16.68 23.51 -29.27
C SER A 13 -15.27 23.86 -29.76
N GLY A 14 -14.87 23.43 -30.96
CA GLY A 14 -13.50 23.61 -31.48
C GLY A 14 -12.43 22.83 -30.71
N VAL A 15 -12.79 22.12 -29.64
CA VAL A 15 -11.90 21.32 -28.82
C VAL A 15 -11.80 19.92 -29.44
N PHE A 16 -10.57 19.48 -29.75
CA PHE A 16 -10.27 18.20 -30.41
C PHE A 16 -10.91 18.02 -31.81
N PRO A 17 -10.46 18.75 -32.85
CA PRO A 17 -10.93 18.58 -34.23
C PRO A 17 -10.48 17.23 -34.83
N ARG A 18 -11.41 16.49 -35.44
CA ARG A 18 -11.14 15.20 -36.09
C ARG A 18 -10.64 15.33 -37.53
N VAL A 19 -10.77 16.52 -38.12
CA VAL A 19 -10.39 16.87 -39.50
C VAL A 19 -9.69 18.23 -39.48
N SER A 20 -8.58 18.37 -40.19
CA SER A 20 -7.85 19.63 -40.40
C SER A 20 -7.60 19.88 -41.88
N LEU A 21 -7.53 21.14 -42.29
CA LEU A 21 -7.10 21.55 -43.63
C LEU A 21 -5.61 21.88 -43.59
N CYS A 22 -4.87 21.45 -44.61
CA CYS A 22 -3.46 21.76 -44.77
C CYS A 22 -3.24 22.32 -46.17
N ASP A 23 -2.74 23.55 -46.23
CA ASP A 23 -2.35 24.21 -47.48
C ASP A 23 -0.85 23.99 -47.72
N PHE A 24 -0.48 23.61 -48.94
CA PHE A 24 0.91 23.49 -49.34
C PHE A 24 1.14 24.04 -50.75
N ASP A 25 2.28 24.69 -50.92
CA ASP A 25 2.68 25.31 -52.18
C ASP A 25 3.54 24.38 -53.03
N VAL A 26 3.15 24.15 -54.29
CA VAL A 26 3.95 23.42 -55.26
C VAL A 26 4.40 24.36 -56.39
N ARG A 27 5.69 24.32 -56.71
CA ARG A 27 6.26 25.10 -57.82
C ARG A 27 6.33 24.25 -59.08
N VAL A 28 5.61 24.66 -60.13
CA VAL A 28 5.67 24.03 -61.46
C VAL A 28 5.96 25.12 -62.50
N MET A 29 7.03 24.95 -63.28
CA MET A 29 7.45 25.89 -64.34
C MET A 29 7.65 27.35 -63.87
N GLY A 30 8.10 27.56 -62.63
CA GLY A 30 8.33 28.91 -62.08
C GLY A 30 7.08 29.61 -61.55
N ASN A 31 5.89 29.04 -61.70
CA ASN A 31 4.66 29.52 -61.07
C ASN A 31 4.41 28.76 -59.76
N VAL A 32 4.08 29.48 -58.69
CA VAL A 32 3.69 28.90 -57.40
C VAL A 32 2.18 28.64 -57.46
N GLN A 33 1.75 27.41 -57.19
CA GLN A 33 0.35 27.03 -57.10
C GLN A 33 0.09 26.46 -55.71
N GLU A 34 -0.90 27.01 -55.02
CA GLU A 34 -1.32 26.57 -53.68
C GLU A 34 -2.37 25.47 -53.80
N HIS A 35 -2.20 24.41 -53.01
CA HIS A 35 -3.12 23.28 -52.96
C HIS A 35 -3.55 23.00 -51.52
N THR A 36 -4.87 22.91 -51.31
CA THR A 36 -5.49 22.58 -50.02
C THR A 36 -5.86 21.11 -49.97
N VAL A 37 -5.42 20.40 -48.93
CA VAL A 37 -5.80 19.00 -48.69
C VAL A 37 -6.47 18.82 -47.34
N GLN A 38 -7.36 17.84 -47.27
CA GLN A 38 -8.05 17.46 -46.03
C GLN A 38 -7.27 16.34 -45.32
N CYS A 39 -6.81 16.60 -44.10
CA CYS A 39 -6.16 15.63 -43.24
C CYS A 39 -7.11 15.15 -42.14
N VAL A 40 -7.05 13.88 -41.79
CA VAL A 40 -7.81 13.30 -40.68
C VAL A 40 -6.86 13.07 -39.51
N LEU A 41 -7.12 13.71 -38.37
CA LEU A 41 -6.32 13.53 -37.15
C LEU A 41 -6.80 12.26 -36.42
N VAL A 42 -6.37 11.11 -36.93
CA VAL A 42 -6.73 9.81 -36.34
C VAL A 42 -6.22 9.69 -34.89
N ILE A 43 -5.10 10.33 -34.57
CA ILE A 43 -4.58 10.40 -33.18
C ILE A 43 -5.58 11.03 -32.21
N ASN A 44 -6.36 12.00 -32.70
CA ASN A 44 -7.25 12.77 -31.86
C ASN A 44 -8.56 12.01 -31.56
N ILE A 45 -9.03 11.16 -32.48
CA ILE A 45 -10.14 10.24 -32.19
C ILE A 45 -9.73 9.14 -31.19
N PHE A 46 -8.46 8.71 -31.19
CA PHE A 46 -7.94 7.80 -30.17
C PHE A 46 -7.83 8.48 -28.79
N ASN A 47 -7.29 9.70 -28.76
CA ASN A 47 -7.20 10.50 -27.54
C ASN A 47 -8.57 10.70 -26.87
N GLU A 48 -9.61 10.97 -27.65
CA GLU A 48 -10.98 11.12 -27.12
C GLU A 48 -11.45 9.88 -26.32
N LYS A 49 -11.11 8.67 -26.76
CA LYS A 49 -11.56 7.43 -26.10
C LYS A 49 -10.71 7.06 -24.88
N ILE A 50 -9.40 7.25 -24.95
CA ILE A 50 -8.51 6.99 -23.81
C ILE A 50 -8.75 7.99 -22.66
N PHE A 51 -9.01 9.26 -22.96
CA PHE A 51 -9.31 10.25 -21.92
C PHE A 51 -10.62 9.95 -21.19
N ILE A 52 -11.64 9.44 -21.88
CA ILE A 52 -12.90 9.02 -21.25
C ILE A 52 -12.66 7.80 -20.34
N PHE A 53 -11.92 6.79 -20.82
CA PHE A 53 -11.58 5.61 -20.02
C PHE A 53 -10.76 5.97 -18.77
N LEU A 54 -9.71 6.77 -18.93
CA LEU A 54 -8.87 7.25 -17.84
C LEU A 54 -9.69 8.07 -16.83
N TRP A 55 -10.64 8.89 -17.28
CA TRP A 55 -11.46 9.68 -16.37
C TRP A 55 -12.34 8.81 -15.47
N PHE A 56 -13.00 7.78 -16.01
CA PHE A 56 -13.76 6.83 -15.19
C PHE A 56 -12.86 6.04 -14.24
N TRP A 57 -11.68 5.65 -14.72
CA TRP A 57 -10.67 4.97 -13.91
C TRP A 57 -10.20 5.83 -12.73
N TYR A 58 -9.82 7.09 -12.99
CA TYR A 58 -9.42 8.03 -11.94
C TYR A 58 -10.57 8.35 -10.97
N LEU A 59 -11.81 8.42 -11.44
CA LEU A 59 -12.97 8.60 -10.57
C LEU A 59 -13.16 7.39 -9.64
N MET A 60 -13.01 6.16 -10.16
CA MET A 60 -13.04 4.95 -9.33
C MET A 60 -11.92 4.97 -8.28
N LEU A 61 -10.68 5.24 -8.69
CA LEU A 61 -9.55 5.35 -7.78
C LEU A 61 -9.77 6.44 -6.71
N MET A 62 -10.36 7.57 -7.08
CA MET A 62 -10.69 8.64 -6.15
C MET A 62 -11.73 8.19 -5.12
N VAL A 63 -12.75 7.44 -5.51
CA VAL A 63 -13.74 6.88 -4.57
C VAL A 63 -13.09 5.85 -3.63
N PHE A 64 -12.25 4.94 -4.13
CA PHE A 64 -11.57 3.94 -3.30
C PHE A 64 -10.60 4.57 -2.31
N THR A 65 -9.79 5.54 -2.76
CA THR A 65 -8.83 6.25 -1.91
C THR A 65 -9.56 7.12 -0.88
N LEU A 66 -10.63 7.82 -1.26
CA LEU A 66 -11.45 8.59 -0.34
C LEU A 66 -12.14 7.70 0.69
N GLY A 67 -12.71 6.57 0.28
CA GLY A 67 -13.33 5.60 1.18
C GLY A 67 -12.33 5.05 2.20
N SER A 68 -11.12 4.70 1.74
CA SER A 68 -10.03 4.25 2.61
C SER A 68 -9.61 5.36 3.59
N PHE A 69 -9.43 6.58 3.10
CA PHE A 69 -9.09 7.73 3.93
C PHE A 69 -10.16 8.01 5.00
N LEU A 70 -11.45 7.99 4.63
CA LEU A 70 -12.56 8.19 5.56
C LEU A 70 -12.65 7.08 6.60
N TYR A 71 -12.43 5.82 6.21
CA TYR A 71 -12.35 4.70 7.15
C TYR A 71 -11.23 4.92 8.18
N TRP A 72 -10.03 5.29 7.72
CA TRP A 72 -8.89 5.54 8.59
C TRP A 72 -9.07 6.78 9.46
N LEU A 73 -9.69 7.84 8.93
CA LEU A 73 -10.05 9.04 9.67
C LEU A 73 -11.07 8.72 10.78
N PHE A 74 -12.11 7.94 10.47
CA PHE A 74 -13.07 7.47 11.45
C PHE A 74 -12.38 6.65 12.55
N VAL A 75 -11.52 5.71 12.16
CA VAL A 75 -10.71 4.93 13.11
C VAL A 75 -9.81 5.82 13.95
N ALA A 76 -9.18 6.85 13.39
CA ALA A 76 -8.32 7.78 14.12
C ALA A 76 -9.10 8.63 15.14
N ILE A 77 -10.32 9.03 14.80
CA ILE A 77 -11.20 9.84 15.67
C ILE A 77 -11.73 9.04 16.85
N VAL A 78 -11.99 7.73 16.70
CA VAL A 78 -12.56 6.92 17.79
C VAL A 78 -11.45 6.40 18.72
N PRO A 79 -11.31 6.92 19.96
CA PRO A 79 -10.19 6.57 20.84
C PRO A 79 -10.35 5.19 21.51
N TYR A 80 -11.59 4.70 21.64
CA TYR A 80 -11.90 3.48 22.39
C TYR A 80 -11.35 2.17 21.77
N PRO A 81 -11.58 1.85 20.48
CA PRO A 81 -11.02 0.65 19.87
C PRO A 81 -9.50 0.73 19.71
N ASN A 82 -8.95 1.93 19.50
CA ASN A 82 -7.52 2.18 19.40
C ASN A 82 -6.79 1.89 20.71
N ARG A 83 -7.32 2.37 21.84
CA ARG A 83 -6.77 2.06 23.17
C ARG A 83 -6.85 0.57 23.49
N ARG A 84 -7.95 -0.10 23.11
CA ARG A 84 -8.12 -1.55 23.33
C ARG A 84 -7.13 -2.37 22.52
N PHE A 85 -6.86 -1.96 21.28
CA PHE A 85 -5.86 -2.58 20.42
C PHE A 85 -4.46 -2.46 21.04
N ILE A 86 -4.05 -1.25 21.41
CA ILE A 86 -2.73 -1.00 22.00
C ILE A 86 -2.57 -1.70 23.35
N LYS A 87 -3.60 -1.68 24.20
CA LYS A 87 -3.56 -2.35 25.51
C LYS A 87 -3.33 -3.86 25.37
N ARG A 88 -4.01 -4.52 24.43
CA ARG A 88 -3.80 -5.94 24.13
C ARG A 88 -2.40 -6.23 23.58
N HIS A 89 -1.86 -5.35 22.74
CA HIS A 89 -0.52 -5.50 22.20
C HIS A 89 0.59 -5.20 23.22
N LEU A 90 0.34 -4.35 24.22
CA LEU A 90 1.28 -4.05 25.31
C LEU A 90 1.24 -5.09 26.42
N GLU A 91 0.06 -5.66 26.73
CA GLU A 91 -0.14 -6.71 27.74
C GLU A 91 0.61 -8.01 27.40
N ILE A 92 1.03 -8.13 26.15
CA ILE A 92 1.89 -9.20 25.65
C ILE A 92 3.37 -9.05 26.09
N SER A 93 3.79 -7.91 26.64
CA SER A 93 5.17 -7.68 27.11
C SER A 93 5.40 -8.21 28.53
N GLU A 94 6.46 -9.00 28.72
CA GLU A 94 6.87 -9.80 29.90
C GLU A 94 7.09 -9.07 31.26
N MET A 95 6.56 -7.87 31.49
CA MET A 95 6.79 -7.16 32.76
C MET A 95 5.78 -7.54 33.85
N PRO A 96 6.19 -7.65 35.13
CA PRO A 96 5.28 -7.85 36.25
C PRO A 96 4.45 -6.58 36.41
N PHE A 97 3.23 -6.61 35.89
CA PHE A 97 2.36 -5.45 35.86
C PHE A 97 1.48 -5.39 37.12
N ASP A 98 1.72 -4.38 37.95
CA ASP A 98 0.72 -3.95 38.92
C ASP A 98 -0.46 -3.32 38.14
N PRO A 99 -1.68 -3.90 38.19
CA PRO A 99 -2.77 -3.57 37.26
C PRO A 99 -3.34 -2.14 37.43
N ILE A 100 -3.00 -1.44 38.50
CA ILE A 100 -3.59 -0.15 38.89
C ILE A 100 -2.67 1.03 38.55
N GLU A 101 -1.36 0.89 38.73
CA GLU A 101 -0.37 1.94 38.41
C GLU A 101 -0.09 1.98 36.90
N SER A 102 -0.01 0.80 36.28
CA SER A 102 0.25 0.62 34.86
C SER A 102 -0.81 1.23 33.93
N ASP A 103 -2.11 1.13 34.25
CA ASP A 103 -3.16 1.64 33.35
C ASP A 103 -3.09 3.17 33.17
N LYS A 104 -2.60 3.89 34.20
CA LYS A 104 -2.38 5.34 34.14
C LYS A 104 -1.18 5.69 33.27
N ASP A 105 -0.08 4.95 33.41
CA ASP A 105 1.13 5.17 32.62
C ASP A 105 0.92 4.81 31.15
N VAL A 106 0.20 3.72 30.85
CA VAL A 106 -0.19 3.35 29.48
C VAL A 106 -1.07 4.42 28.85
N ARG A 107 -2.06 4.95 29.57
CA ARG A 107 -2.89 6.06 29.06
C ARG A 107 -2.06 7.31 28.80
N ARG A 108 -1.14 7.65 29.71
CA ARG A 108 -0.23 8.79 29.56
C ARG A 108 0.68 8.62 28.34
N PHE A 109 1.20 7.42 28.12
CA PHE A 109 1.99 7.09 26.95
C PHE A 109 1.19 7.23 25.65
N ILE A 110 -0.03 6.69 25.61
CA ILE A 110 -0.91 6.80 24.42
C ILE A 110 -1.27 8.26 24.12
N ASP A 111 -1.66 9.04 25.13
CA ASP A 111 -2.18 10.39 24.93
C ASP A 111 -1.09 11.45 24.76
N CYS A 112 0.07 11.31 25.41
CA CYS A 112 1.14 12.31 25.39
C CYS A 112 2.29 11.97 24.42
N TYR A 113 2.64 10.69 24.27
CA TYR A 113 3.80 10.27 23.48
C TYR A 113 3.41 9.69 22.12
N LEU A 114 2.46 8.75 22.10
CA LEU A 114 2.11 8.02 20.88
C LEU A 114 1.13 8.80 19.99
N LYS A 115 0.15 9.51 20.58
CA LYS A 115 -0.94 10.25 19.91
C LYS A 115 -1.72 9.41 18.89
N SER A 116 -2.73 9.96 18.22
CA SER A 116 -3.47 9.25 17.18
C SER A 116 -2.57 8.78 16.03
N ASP A 117 -1.55 9.57 15.72
CA ASP A 117 -0.69 9.35 14.56
C ASP A 117 0.25 8.15 14.75
N GLY A 118 0.86 8.00 15.93
CA GLY A 118 1.69 6.84 16.25
C GLY A 118 0.87 5.55 16.35
N VAL A 119 -0.37 5.65 16.82
CA VAL A 119 -1.30 4.51 16.85
C VAL A 119 -1.71 4.08 15.44
N PHE A 120 -1.93 5.05 14.55
CA PHE A 120 -2.21 4.79 13.14
C PHE A 120 -1.04 4.05 12.47
N VAL A 121 0.20 4.51 12.69
CA VAL A 121 1.41 3.86 12.14
C VAL A 121 1.57 2.43 12.67
N ILE A 122 1.42 2.22 13.98
CA ILE A 122 1.50 0.87 14.58
C ILE A 122 0.42 -0.05 13.99
N ARG A 123 -0.81 0.46 13.83
CA ARG A 123 -1.90 -0.32 13.25
C ARG A 123 -1.65 -0.67 11.78
N MET A 124 -1.12 0.28 10.99
CA MET A 124 -0.74 0.04 9.60
C MET A 124 0.34 -1.05 9.49
N LEU A 125 1.38 -0.99 10.34
CA LEU A 125 2.44 -2.00 10.41
C LEU A 125 1.88 -3.38 10.76
N THR A 126 0.96 -3.47 11.72
CA THR A 126 0.32 -4.75 12.11
C THR A 126 -0.67 -5.29 11.07
N LEU A 127 -1.25 -4.45 10.21
CA LEU A 127 -2.10 -4.91 9.11
C LEU A 127 -1.26 -5.46 7.95
N GLN A 128 -0.07 -4.89 7.71
CA GLN A 128 0.85 -5.37 6.69
C GLN A 128 1.38 -6.78 6.99
N SER A 129 1.56 -7.14 8.28
CA SER A 129 1.97 -8.50 8.66
C SER A 129 0.90 -9.58 8.45
N GLY A 130 -0.37 -9.20 8.22
CA GLY A 130 -1.49 -10.13 8.05
C GLY A 130 -2.05 -10.26 6.63
N GLN A 131 -1.47 -9.59 5.62
CA GLN A 131 -2.01 -9.60 4.25
C GLN A 131 -1.70 -10.87 3.43
N PHE A 132 -0.79 -11.72 3.90
CA PHE A 132 -0.59 -13.04 3.31
C PHE A 132 -1.56 -14.00 4.03
N GLY A 133 -2.50 -14.60 3.29
CA GLY A 133 -3.60 -15.41 3.81
C GLY A 133 -3.19 -16.72 4.48
N GLY A 134 -2.51 -16.63 5.61
CA GLY A 134 -2.02 -17.71 6.47
C GLY A 134 -1.07 -17.14 7.52
N LYS A 135 -1.02 -17.74 8.71
CA LYS A 135 0.01 -17.38 9.70
C LYS A 135 1.39 -17.64 9.05
N PRO A 136 2.32 -16.65 9.01
CA PRO A 136 3.60 -16.81 8.31
C PRO A 136 4.52 -17.85 8.97
N ILE A 137 4.30 -18.12 10.26
CA ILE A 137 5.00 -19.13 11.05
C ILE A 137 4.02 -19.68 12.11
N GLU A 138 4.03 -20.99 12.34
CA GLU A 138 3.33 -21.63 13.48
C GLU A 138 4.38 -22.19 14.44
N CYS A 139 4.24 -21.86 15.73
CA CYS A 139 5.20 -22.24 16.76
C CYS A 139 4.61 -23.31 17.69
N LEU A 140 5.34 -24.40 17.90
CA LEU A 140 5.03 -25.37 18.96
C LEU A 140 5.45 -24.78 20.31
N VAL A 141 4.49 -24.28 21.06
CA VAL A 141 4.67 -23.77 22.43
C VAL A 141 4.07 -24.74 23.45
N PRO A 142 4.54 -24.74 24.72
CA PRO A 142 3.96 -25.57 25.76
C PRO A 142 2.46 -25.31 25.96
N ASP A 143 1.68 -26.36 26.24
CA ASP A 143 0.20 -26.30 26.36
C ASP A 143 -0.32 -25.36 27.48
N MET A 144 0.56 -24.85 28.33
CA MET A 144 0.21 -23.88 29.38
C MET A 144 0.13 -22.43 28.88
N PHE A 145 0.56 -22.16 27.65
CA PHE A 145 0.48 -20.83 27.06
C PHE A 145 -0.93 -20.53 26.54
N SER A 146 -1.42 -19.31 26.79
CA SER A 146 -2.68 -18.83 26.22
C SER A 146 -2.55 -18.59 24.71
N SER A 147 -3.66 -18.59 23.97
CA SER A 147 -3.68 -18.26 22.53
C SER A 147 -3.07 -16.90 22.18
N SER A 148 -3.06 -15.96 23.13
CA SER A 148 -2.42 -14.64 22.95
C SER A 148 -0.90 -14.73 23.01
N TRP A 149 -0.38 -15.66 23.82
CA TRP A 149 1.07 -15.92 23.94
C TRP A 149 1.60 -16.72 22.77
N GLU A 150 0.81 -17.66 22.23
CA GLU A 150 1.11 -18.37 20.99
C GLU A 150 1.27 -17.37 19.82
N GLN A 151 0.30 -16.47 19.63
CA GLN A 151 0.37 -15.42 18.62
C GLN A 151 1.55 -14.46 18.83
N TYR A 152 1.91 -14.18 20.09
CA TYR A 152 3.10 -13.38 20.38
C TYR A 152 4.38 -14.08 19.96
N ALA A 153 4.55 -15.35 20.34
CA ALA A 153 5.72 -16.14 19.99
C ALA A 153 5.87 -16.24 18.45
N GLU A 154 4.77 -16.46 17.74
CA GLU A 154 4.74 -16.47 16.27
C GLU A 154 5.19 -15.11 15.70
N ASN A 155 4.61 -13.99 16.17
CA ASN A 155 4.96 -12.65 15.69
C ASN A 155 6.40 -12.24 16.03
N TYR A 156 6.88 -12.59 17.23
CA TYR A 156 8.25 -12.30 17.68
C TYR A 156 9.28 -13.10 16.89
N CYS A 157 9.07 -14.41 16.71
CA CYS A 157 9.93 -15.27 15.92
C CYS A 157 9.91 -14.94 14.43
N TRP A 158 8.82 -14.34 13.93
CA TRP A 158 8.76 -13.79 12.58
C TRP A 158 9.55 -12.48 12.42
N ALA A 159 9.49 -11.61 13.43
CA ALA A 159 10.20 -10.33 13.41
C ALA A 159 11.71 -10.47 13.67
N GLN A 160 12.11 -11.45 14.47
CA GLN A 160 13.50 -11.74 14.79
C GLN A 160 14.07 -12.81 13.85
N ASP A 161 15.38 -12.80 13.59
CA ASP A 161 16.02 -13.87 12.81
C ASP A 161 15.85 -15.25 13.48
N THR A 162 15.34 -16.22 12.73
CA THR A 162 15.39 -17.64 13.10
C THR A 162 16.71 -18.26 12.65
N TYR A 163 17.07 -19.45 13.17
CA TYR A 163 18.28 -20.17 12.76
C TYR A 163 17.97 -21.62 12.44
N TYR A 164 18.72 -22.18 11.49
CA TYR A 164 18.58 -23.57 11.08
C TYR A 164 19.36 -24.52 12.02
N VAL A 165 18.72 -25.63 12.42
CA VAL A 165 19.35 -26.72 13.16
C VAL A 165 19.15 -28.04 12.40
N PRO A 166 20.21 -28.79 12.06
CA PRO A 166 20.09 -30.08 11.40
C PRO A 166 19.47 -31.14 12.33
N MET A 167 18.72 -32.08 11.74
CA MET A 167 18.11 -33.18 12.47
C MET A 167 19.19 -34.08 13.09
N GLY A 168 19.28 -34.11 14.43
CA GLY A 168 20.23 -34.95 15.19
C GLY A 168 21.21 -34.18 16.10
N GLU A 169 21.23 -32.84 16.05
CA GLU A 169 22.07 -31.99 16.90
C GLU A 169 21.27 -31.44 18.09
N THR A 170 21.87 -31.36 19.29
CA THR A 170 21.20 -30.85 20.49
C THR A 170 21.41 -29.34 20.66
N VAL A 171 20.33 -28.60 20.92
CA VAL A 171 20.35 -27.13 20.98
C VAL A 171 21.07 -26.58 22.21
N ALA A 172 21.16 -27.37 23.29
CA ALA A 172 21.69 -26.97 24.59
C ALA A 172 23.21 -26.70 24.61
N GLY A 173 23.97 -27.11 23.58
CA GLY A 173 25.43 -26.94 23.50
C GLY A 173 25.93 -25.95 22.44
N LEU A 174 25.05 -25.34 21.65
CA LEU A 174 25.43 -24.46 20.53
C LEU A 174 25.92 -23.08 21.02
N ALA A 175 27.11 -22.68 20.58
CA ALA A 175 27.68 -21.37 20.88
C ALA A 175 26.95 -20.25 20.11
N ASP A 176 26.86 -19.06 20.71
CA ASP A 176 26.12 -17.93 20.11
C ASP A 176 26.71 -17.39 18.80
N ALA A 177 28.01 -17.63 18.57
CA ALA A 177 28.65 -17.33 17.29
C ALA A 177 28.13 -18.23 16.17
N GLU A 178 27.94 -19.52 16.48
CA GLU A 178 27.47 -20.52 15.54
C GLU A 178 25.97 -20.34 15.23
N ARG A 179 25.17 -19.96 16.24
CA ARG A 179 23.76 -19.55 16.04
C ARG A 179 23.63 -18.36 15.10
N ARG A 180 24.53 -17.38 15.18
CA ARG A 180 24.54 -16.20 14.28
C ARG A 180 24.84 -16.56 12.84
N GLN A 181 25.74 -17.53 12.61
CA GLN A 181 26.10 -17.97 11.27
C GLN A 181 24.98 -18.77 10.58
N ARG A 182 24.15 -19.46 11.36
CA ARG A 182 23.03 -20.28 10.86
C ARG A 182 21.69 -19.52 10.73
N ARG A 183 21.70 -18.18 10.82
CA ARG A 183 20.49 -17.33 10.73
C ARG A 183 19.84 -17.35 9.35
N ILE A 184 18.52 -17.27 9.32
CA ILE A 184 17.68 -17.31 8.13
C ILE A 184 16.99 -15.94 7.99
N SER A 185 17.61 -14.98 7.28
CA SER A 185 17.04 -13.63 7.08
C SER A 185 16.39 -13.41 5.70
N TYR A 186 16.53 -14.35 4.75
CA TYR A 186 16.14 -14.11 3.35
C TYR A 186 14.63 -13.95 3.14
N TYR A 187 13.77 -14.58 3.97
CA TYR A 187 12.31 -14.41 3.89
C TYR A 187 11.83 -13.02 4.29
N GLN A 188 12.48 -12.41 5.29
CA GLN A 188 12.16 -11.05 5.72
C GLN A 188 12.52 -10.03 4.63
N VAL A 189 13.65 -10.24 3.95
CA VAL A 189 14.12 -9.41 2.82
C VAL A 189 13.18 -9.52 1.61
N ILE A 190 12.67 -10.71 1.32
CA ILE A 190 11.67 -10.94 0.25
C ILE A 190 10.38 -10.16 0.55
N LEU A 191 9.88 -10.18 1.78
CA LEU A 191 8.68 -9.45 2.19
C LEU A 191 8.85 -7.92 2.01
N THR A 192 10.00 -7.38 2.43
CA THR A 192 10.32 -5.95 2.23
C THR A 192 10.43 -5.59 0.74
N HIS A 193 11.06 -6.43 -0.08
CA HIS A 193 11.16 -6.18 -1.51
C HIS A 193 9.84 -6.37 -2.27
N LEU A 194 8.96 -7.26 -1.83
CA LEU A 194 7.62 -7.43 -2.40
C LEU A 194 6.70 -6.26 -2.06
N LEU A 195 6.77 -5.71 -0.84
CA LEU A 195 6.01 -4.52 -0.43
C LEU A 195 6.44 -3.28 -1.19
N ILE A 196 7.74 -3.06 -1.27
CA ILE A 196 8.37 -2.04 -2.11
C ILE A 196 7.91 -2.26 -3.56
N GLY A 197 8.10 -3.46 -4.12
CA GLY A 197 7.68 -3.80 -5.48
C GLY A 197 6.18 -3.59 -5.76
N TYR A 198 5.30 -3.81 -4.78
CA TYR A 198 3.86 -3.58 -4.90
C TYR A 198 3.53 -2.08 -4.89
N GLU A 199 4.20 -1.29 -4.06
CA GLU A 199 4.10 0.18 -4.08
C GLU A 199 4.65 0.75 -5.39
N TYR A 200 5.81 0.28 -5.89
CA TYR A 200 6.34 0.68 -7.19
C TYR A 200 5.45 0.22 -8.34
N SER A 201 4.85 -0.97 -8.27
CA SER A 201 3.93 -1.46 -9.29
C SER A 201 2.61 -0.69 -9.28
N LEU A 202 2.10 -0.27 -8.11
CA LEU A 202 0.98 0.65 -8.00
C LEU A 202 1.32 2.03 -8.59
N ILE A 203 2.51 2.56 -8.28
CA ILE A 203 2.98 3.87 -8.76
C ILE A 203 3.20 3.86 -10.28
N VAL A 204 3.78 2.78 -10.84
CA VAL A 204 3.99 2.61 -12.29
C VAL A 204 2.68 2.31 -13.02
N PHE A 205 1.68 1.72 -12.37
CA PHE A 205 0.32 1.64 -12.93
C PHE A 205 -0.46 2.97 -12.82
N LEU A 206 0.03 3.94 -12.05
CA LEU A 206 -0.59 5.24 -11.80
C LEU A 206 0.04 6.41 -12.58
N VAL A 207 1.17 6.20 -13.25
CA VAL A 207 1.87 7.17 -14.14
C VAL A 207 1.83 6.67 -15.57
#